data_AF-A0A7J4UJ28-F1
#
_entry.id   AF-A0A7J4UJ28-F1
#
_cell.length_a   1.000
_cell.length_b   1.000
_cell.length_c   1.000
_cell.angle_alpha   90.00
_cell.angle_beta   90.00
_cell.angle_gamma   90.00
#
_symmetry.space_group_name_H-M   'P 1'
#
loop_
_entity.id
_entity.type
_entity.pdbx_description
1 polymer ?
#
loop_
_entity_poly.entity_id
_entity_poly.type
_entity_poly.pdbx_seq_one_letter_code
_entity_poly.pdbx_strand_id
1 'polypeptide(L)'
;MDFDSFLTSQRWEILQIVAENPSSPIEIAEKLSTTVSYVSQQLKLLDAARLIKKQKTGSVLKGKPRTVFSISNELVYITLLTRKNSEKKIIYLTPHHKRILSIWMLDDVSLHDLFVKLLFKLEEDLDEFDGAFIDQSGKVPKLVLVSDSKVLKSKIGAFIKNFQQKIDFDFISKTQLNKFTRENLVVLYDSLDLLDSQHMLKGGDEKDE
;
A
#
# COMPACT_ATOMS: atom_id res chain seq x y z
N MET A 1 -25.21 -10.62 0.19
CA MET A 1 -25.01 -9.19 0.42
C MET A 1 -24.25 -8.64 -0.78
N ASP A 2 -24.66 -7.49 -1.29
CA ASP A 2 -23.90 -6.78 -2.31
C ASP A 2 -22.60 -6.24 -1.69
N PHE A 3 -21.44 -6.48 -2.31
CA PHE A 3 -20.15 -6.05 -1.78
C PHE A 3 -20.09 -4.52 -1.62
N ASP A 4 -20.79 -3.79 -2.50
CA ASP A 4 -20.91 -2.33 -2.46
C ASP A 4 -21.45 -1.82 -1.13
N SER A 5 -22.31 -2.61 -0.47
CA SER A 5 -22.85 -2.23 0.83
C SER A 5 -21.77 -2.11 1.91
N PHE A 6 -20.63 -2.79 1.77
CA PHE A 6 -19.50 -2.67 2.70
C PHE A 6 -18.59 -1.47 2.38
N LEU A 7 -18.75 -0.84 1.23
CA LEU A 7 -17.92 0.28 0.76
C LEU A 7 -18.60 1.65 0.95
N THR A 8 -19.63 1.74 1.79
CA THR A 8 -20.21 3.01 2.23
C THR A 8 -19.15 3.87 2.93
N SER A 9 -19.23 5.21 2.83
CA SER A 9 -18.24 6.15 3.37
C SER A 9 -17.74 5.80 4.78
N GLN A 10 -18.66 5.56 5.73
CA GLN A 10 -18.32 5.26 7.13
C GLN A 10 -17.51 3.97 7.29
N ARG A 11 -17.82 2.93 6.51
CA ARG A 11 -17.07 1.66 6.54
C ARG A 11 -15.75 1.77 5.81
N TRP A 12 -15.74 2.54 4.72
CA TRP A 12 -14.53 2.84 3.97
C TRP A 12 -13.50 3.58 4.84
N GLU A 13 -13.92 4.59 5.60
CA GLU A 13 -13.06 5.31 6.53
C GLU A 13 -12.48 4.39 7.62
N ILE A 14 -13.27 3.46 8.16
CA ILE A 14 -12.76 2.43 9.08
C ILE A 14 -11.73 1.54 8.39
N LEU A 15 -11.99 1.09 7.17
CA LEU A 15 -11.06 0.26 6.39
C LEU A 15 -9.75 1.00 6.12
N GLN A 16 -9.79 2.30 5.81
CA GLN A 16 -8.59 3.12 5.65
C GLN A 16 -7.76 3.15 6.94
N ILE A 17 -8.40 3.40 8.10
CA ILE A 17 -7.71 3.44 9.39
C ILE A 17 -7.01 2.12 9.71
N VAL A 18 -7.69 0.98 9.53
CA VAL A 18 -7.13 -0.35 9.87
C VAL A 18 -6.19 -0.90 8.79
N ALA A 19 -6.23 -0.37 7.58
CA ALA A 19 -5.26 -0.66 6.52
C ALA A 19 -3.95 0.08 6.76
N GLU A 20 -4.00 1.31 7.28
CA GLU A 20 -2.82 2.06 7.71
C GLU A 20 -2.16 1.39 8.91
N ASN A 21 -2.92 1.08 9.96
CA ASN A 21 -2.37 0.48 11.18
C ASN A 21 -3.41 -0.37 11.91
N PRO A 22 -3.04 -1.55 12.47
CA PRO A 22 -3.91 -2.30 13.35
C PRO A 22 -4.43 -1.41 14.49
N SER A 23 -5.75 -1.29 14.62
CA SER A 23 -6.38 -0.31 15.51
C SER A 23 -7.50 -0.94 16.34
N SER A 24 -7.64 -0.50 17.58
CA SER A 24 -8.73 -0.88 18.48
C SER A 24 -10.01 -0.06 18.20
N PRO A 25 -11.19 -0.53 18.65
CA PRO A 25 -12.44 0.22 18.48
C PRO A 25 -12.42 1.63 19.10
N ILE A 26 -11.62 1.84 20.15
CA ILE A 26 -11.50 3.13 20.83
C ILE A 26 -10.71 4.10 19.95
N GLU A 27 -9.55 3.68 19.43
CA GLU A 27 -8.70 4.51 18.56
C GLU A 27 -9.42 4.88 17.25
N ILE A 28 -10.17 3.95 16.67
CA ILE A 28 -10.98 4.20 15.48
C ILE A 28 -12.09 5.22 15.80
N ALA A 29 -12.77 5.08 16.95
CA ALA A 29 -13.83 6.00 17.35
C ALA A 29 -13.30 7.43 17.60
N GLU A 30 -12.12 7.55 18.21
CA GLU A 30 -11.42 8.82 18.40
C GLU A 30 -11.07 9.48 17.05
N LYS A 31 -10.44 8.74 16.13
CA LYS A 31 -10.11 9.25 14.78
C LYS A 31 -11.34 9.73 14.01
N LEU A 32 -12.45 9.01 14.10
CA LEU A 32 -13.70 9.34 13.39
C LEU A 32 -14.64 10.27 14.16
N SER A 33 -14.25 10.73 15.36
CA SER A 33 -15.10 11.58 16.22
C SER A 33 -16.51 10.99 16.44
N THR A 34 -16.58 9.68 16.73
CA THR A 34 -17.85 8.93 16.90
C THR A 34 -17.83 8.05 18.15
N THR A 35 -18.87 7.25 18.38
CA THR A 35 -18.98 6.38 19.56
C THR A 35 -18.35 5.01 19.32
N VAL A 36 -17.72 4.44 20.36
CA VAL A 36 -17.17 3.08 20.35
C VAL A 36 -18.24 2.03 20.05
N SER A 37 -19.49 2.25 20.50
CA SER A 37 -20.62 1.36 20.22
C SER A 37 -20.91 1.29 18.72
N TYR A 38 -20.97 2.45 18.06
CA TYR A 38 -21.18 2.54 16.62
C TYR A 38 -20.05 1.85 15.83
N VAL A 39 -18.79 2.15 16.16
CA VAL A 39 -17.62 1.50 15.54
C VAL A 39 -17.66 -0.03 15.74
N SER A 40 -17.98 -0.49 16.95
CA SER A 40 -18.08 -1.92 17.25
C SER A 40 -19.16 -2.63 16.42
N GLN A 41 -20.26 -1.95 16.10
CA GLN A 41 -21.28 -2.50 15.19
C GLN A 41 -20.75 -2.61 13.76
N GLN A 42 -20.06 -1.58 13.24
CA GLN A 42 -19.49 -1.62 11.90
C GLN A 42 -18.39 -2.67 11.76
N LEU A 43 -17.50 -2.79 12.76
CA LEU A 43 -16.44 -3.81 12.77
C LEU A 43 -17.01 -5.22 12.73
N LYS A 44 -18.11 -5.52 13.43
CA LYS A 44 -18.79 -6.82 13.34
C LYS A 44 -19.26 -7.14 11.91
N LEU A 45 -19.77 -6.14 11.19
CA LEU A 45 -20.21 -6.32 9.81
C LEU A 45 -19.03 -6.56 8.87
N LEU A 46 -17.94 -5.80 9.03
CA LEU A 46 -16.71 -5.94 8.23
C LEU A 46 -16.00 -7.27 8.50
N ASP A 47 -15.99 -7.73 9.76
CA ASP A 47 -15.44 -9.03 10.17
C ASP A 47 -16.27 -10.19 9.60
N ALA A 48 -17.61 -10.10 9.67
CA ALA A 48 -18.50 -11.06 9.02
C ALA A 48 -18.30 -11.13 7.50
N ALA A 49 -17.91 -10.02 6.87
CA ALA A 49 -17.56 -9.95 5.45
C ALA A 49 -16.11 -10.39 5.15
N ARG A 50 -15.32 -10.74 6.18
CA ARG A 50 -13.89 -11.10 6.07
C ARG A 50 -13.02 -10.01 5.45
N LEU A 51 -13.41 -8.74 5.61
CA LEU A 51 -12.62 -7.59 5.17
C LEU A 51 -11.55 -7.21 6.20
N ILE A 52 -11.84 -7.45 7.47
CA ILE A 52 -10.92 -7.26 8.59
C ILE A 52 -10.73 -8.57 9.34
N LYS A 53 -9.63 -8.69 10.08
CA LYS A 53 -9.38 -9.76 11.05
C LYS A 53 -9.25 -9.16 12.44
N LYS A 54 -9.64 -9.95 13.42
CA LYS A 54 -9.61 -9.60 14.84
C LYS A 54 -8.45 -10.31 15.52
N GLN A 55 -7.55 -9.57 16.15
CA GLN A 55 -6.45 -10.12 16.96
C GLN A 55 -6.56 -9.64 18.41
N LYS A 56 -6.34 -10.56 19.35
CA LYS A 56 -6.19 -10.21 20.78
C LYS A 56 -4.73 -9.90 21.03
N THR A 57 -4.41 -8.70 21.50
CA THR A 57 -3.03 -8.39 21.88
C THR A 57 -2.68 -9.02 23.21
N GLY A 58 -1.42 -9.44 23.34
CA GLY A 58 -0.83 -9.78 24.63
C GLY A 58 -0.95 -8.60 25.60
N SER A 59 -1.05 -8.89 26.89
CA SER A 59 -1.34 -7.92 27.96
C SER A 59 -0.50 -6.64 27.90
N VAL A 60 -1.04 -5.58 27.33
CA VAL A 60 -0.49 -4.21 27.40
C VAL A 60 -1.14 -3.51 28.60
N LEU A 61 -0.42 -3.48 29.71
CA LEU A 61 -0.82 -2.91 31.01
C LEU A 61 -1.93 -3.67 31.76
N LYS A 62 -1.77 -3.73 33.10
CA LYS A 62 -2.64 -4.47 34.04
C LYS A 62 -4.12 -4.17 33.77
N GLY A 63 -4.88 -5.15 33.28
CA GLY A 63 -6.34 -5.00 33.17
C GLY A 63 -7.05 -5.95 32.22
N LYS A 64 -6.86 -5.82 30.89
CA LYS A 64 -7.60 -6.62 29.89
C LYS A 64 -6.82 -6.72 28.57
N PRO A 65 -6.82 -7.88 27.89
CA PRO A 65 -6.38 -7.98 26.50
C PRO A 65 -7.14 -6.96 25.64
N ARG A 66 -6.42 -6.17 24.83
CA ARG A 66 -7.06 -5.28 23.86
C ARG A 66 -7.30 -6.05 22.57
N THR A 67 -8.47 -5.84 21.98
CA THR A 67 -8.73 -6.33 20.63
C THR A 67 -8.30 -5.26 19.65
N VAL A 68 -7.45 -5.63 18.70
CA VAL A 68 -7.10 -4.81 17.54
C VAL A 68 -7.65 -5.44 16.27
N PHE A 69 -7.93 -4.60 15.29
CA PHE A 69 -8.43 -4.99 13.98
C PHE A 69 -7.47 -4.51 12.90
N SER A 70 -7.21 -5.37 11.92
CA SER A 70 -6.43 -5.06 10.72
C SER A 70 -7.17 -5.60 9.49
N ILE A 71 -6.76 -5.22 8.29
CA ILE A 71 -7.27 -5.86 7.07
C ILE A 71 -7.01 -7.38 7.09
N SER A 72 -7.98 -8.15 6.59
CA SER A 72 -7.92 -9.62 6.52
C SER A 72 -7.12 -10.08 5.31
N ASN A 73 -7.40 -9.48 4.16
CA ASN A 73 -6.77 -9.79 2.88
C ASN A 73 -6.57 -8.49 2.10
N GLU A 74 -5.53 -8.47 1.27
CA GLU A 74 -5.33 -7.41 0.31
C GLU A 74 -6.12 -7.75 -0.96
N LEU A 75 -7.04 -6.87 -1.32
CA LEU A 75 -7.93 -7.06 -2.44
C LEU A 75 -8.12 -5.75 -3.19
N VAL A 76 -8.51 -5.86 -4.45
CA VAL A 76 -9.09 -4.76 -5.21
C VAL A 76 -10.50 -5.13 -5.61
N TYR A 77 -11.39 -4.15 -5.53
CA TYR A 77 -12.74 -4.24 -6.05
C TYR A 77 -12.86 -3.33 -7.27
N ILE A 78 -12.99 -3.95 -8.45
CA ILE A 78 -13.03 -3.26 -9.73
C ILE A 78 -14.47 -3.19 -10.20
N THR A 79 -14.96 -1.99 -10.45
CA THR A 79 -16.20 -1.75 -11.20
C THR A 79 -15.82 -1.21 -12.58
N LEU A 80 -15.94 -2.05 -13.60
CA LEU A 80 -15.71 -1.69 -14.98
C LEU A 80 -17.01 -1.24 -15.61
N LEU A 81 -17.02 -0.04 -16.19
CA LEU A 81 -18.16 0.47 -16.95
C LEU A 81 -17.66 1.08 -18.26
N THR A 82 -17.86 0.35 -19.35
CA THR A 82 -17.43 0.75 -20.70
C THR A 82 -18.53 0.44 -21.71
N ARG A 83 -18.40 0.96 -22.93
CA ARG A 83 -19.35 0.65 -24.01
C ARG A 83 -19.31 -0.86 -24.29
N LYS A 84 -20.44 -1.56 -24.07
CA LYS A 84 -20.64 -3.02 -24.24
C LYS A 84 -19.96 -3.91 -23.18
N ASN A 85 -19.40 -3.36 -22.11
CA ASN A 85 -18.90 -4.19 -21.02
C ASN A 85 -19.14 -3.50 -19.66
N SER A 86 -19.84 -4.18 -18.77
CA SER A 86 -20.08 -3.77 -17.40
C SER A 86 -19.84 -4.96 -16.48
N GLU A 87 -18.81 -4.87 -15.63
CA GLU A 87 -18.41 -5.98 -14.77
C GLU A 87 -18.02 -5.45 -13.39
N LYS A 88 -18.32 -6.23 -12.35
CA LYS A 88 -17.85 -6.01 -10.99
C LYS A 88 -17.06 -7.23 -10.56
N LYS A 89 -15.84 -7.03 -10.06
CA LYS A 89 -14.96 -8.14 -9.70
C LYS A 89 -14.14 -7.83 -8.46
N ILE A 90 -14.04 -8.81 -7.58
CA ILE A 90 -13.08 -8.81 -6.48
C ILE A 90 -11.88 -9.63 -6.93
N ILE A 91 -10.69 -9.07 -6.78
CA ILE A 91 -9.43 -9.73 -7.09
C ILE A 91 -8.54 -9.65 -5.85
N TYR A 92 -8.06 -10.80 -5.38
CA TYR A 92 -7.06 -10.86 -4.32
C TYR A 92 -5.69 -10.49 -4.90
N LEU A 93 -4.98 -9.60 -4.21
CA LEU A 93 -3.78 -8.99 -4.74
C LEU A 93 -2.57 -9.89 -4.54
N THR A 94 -1.84 -10.13 -5.64
CA THR A 94 -0.47 -10.64 -5.59
C THR A 94 0.48 -9.45 -5.48
N PRO A 95 1.76 -9.65 -5.13
CA PRO A 95 2.75 -8.57 -5.17
C PRO A 95 2.74 -7.85 -6.52
N HIS A 96 2.72 -8.59 -7.63
CA HIS A 96 2.65 -8.01 -8.98
C HIS A 96 1.40 -7.14 -9.19
N HIS A 97 0.20 -7.59 -8.76
CA HIS A 97 -1.02 -6.78 -8.86
C HIS A 97 -0.88 -5.45 -8.11
N LYS A 98 -0.28 -5.46 -6.91
CA LYS A 98 -0.08 -4.22 -6.14
C LYS A 98 0.78 -3.23 -6.92
N ARG A 99 1.89 -3.69 -7.50
CA ARG A 99 2.81 -2.82 -8.27
C ARG A 99 2.11 -2.14 -9.45
N ILE A 100 1.30 -2.90 -10.19
CA ILE A 100 0.50 -2.36 -11.31
C ILE A 100 -0.55 -1.37 -10.82
N LEU A 101 -1.27 -1.70 -9.75
CA LEU A 101 -2.30 -0.82 -9.21
C LEU A 101 -1.69 0.46 -8.63
N SER A 102 -0.54 0.41 -7.97
CA SER A 102 0.22 1.58 -7.51
C SER A 102 0.50 2.54 -8.67
N ILE A 103 0.90 2.01 -9.84
CA ILE A 103 1.11 2.81 -11.04
C ILE A 103 -0.20 3.45 -11.53
N TRP A 104 -1.31 2.71 -11.49
CA TRP A 104 -2.62 3.22 -11.93
C TRP A 104 -3.22 4.27 -10.98
N MET A 105 -2.74 4.31 -9.72
CA MET A 105 -3.09 5.35 -8.75
C MET A 105 -2.28 6.64 -8.93
N LEU A 106 -1.35 6.71 -9.88
CA LEU A 106 -0.70 7.98 -10.23
C LEU A 106 -1.72 8.94 -10.86
N ASP A 107 -1.69 10.20 -10.43
CA ASP A 107 -2.57 11.26 -10.93
C ASP A 107 -2.45 11.48 -12.45
N ASP A 108 -1.22 11.41 -12.99
CA ASP A 108 -0.98 11.58 -14.42
C ASP A 108 -1.08 10.24 -15.17
N VAL A 109 -2.25 10.03 -15.76
CA VAL A 109 -2.60 8.85 -16.57
C VAL A 109 -1.66 8.66 -17.77
N SER A 110 -1.05 9.73 -18.29
CA SER A 110 -0.14 9.63 -19.45
C SER A 110 1.14 8.84 -19.13
N LEU A 111 1.44 8.65 -17.84
CA LEU A 111 2.62 7.95 -17.36
C LEU A 111 2.38 6.47 -17.07
N HIS A 112 1.11 6.04 -17.01
CA HIS A 112 0.76 4.67 -16.61
C HIS A 112 1.44 3.63 -17.50
N ASP A 113 1.29 3.74 -18.82
CA ASP A 113 1.92 2.81 -19.78
C ASP A 113 3.45 2.80 -19.68
N LEU A 114 4.05 3.97 -19.45
CA LEU A 114 5.50 4.11 -19.32
C LEU A 114 6.01 3.38 -18.07
N PHE A 115 5.40 3.64 -16.91
CA PHE A 115 5.81 2.98 -15.66
C PHE A 115 5.49 1.50 -15.63
N VAL A 116 4.43 1.04 -16.30
CA VAL A 116 4.16 -0.40 -16.46
C VAL A 116 5.27 -1.08 -17.26
N LYS A 117 5.72 -0.47 -18.37
CA LYS A 117 6.86 -0.99 -19.16
C LYS A 117 8.15 -1.00 -18.36
N LEU A 118 8.38 0.05 -17.56
CA LEU A 118 9.53 0.15 -16.68
C LEU A 118 9.50 -0.91 -15.58
N LEU A 119 8.34 -1.16 -14.98
CA LEU A 119 8.16 -2.20 -13.97
C LEU A 119 8.53 -3.57 -14.55
N PHE A 120 8.02 -3.94 -15.73
CA PHE A 120 8.41 -5.20 -16.37
C PHE A 120 9.91 -5.29 -16.62
N LYS A 121 10.56 -4.16 -16.95
CA LYS A 121 12.01 -4.14 -17.12
C LYS A 121 12.75 -4.34 -15.79
N LEU A 122 12.29 -3.72 -14.72
CA LEU A 122 12.85 -3.88 -13.37
C LEU A 122 12.62 -5.28 -12.81
N GLU A 123 11.51 -5.94 -13.17
CA GLU A 123 11.22 -7.30 -12.73
C GLU A 123 12.24 -8.33 -13.21
N GLU A 124 13.01 -8.03 -14.26
CA GLU A 124 14.13 -8.86 -14.72
C GLU A 124 15.33 -8.86 -13.76
N ASP A 125 15.45 -7.86 -12.87
CA ASP A 125 16.64 -7.61 -12.03
C ASP A 125 16.23 -7.33 -10.56
N LEU A 126 15.17 -7.96 -10.03
CA LEU A 126 14.64 -7.67 -8.68
C LEU A 126 15.64 -7.93 -7.54
N ASP A 127 16.64 -8.77 -7.78
CA ASP A 127 17.71 -9.13 -6.85
C ASP A 127 18.84 -8.09 -6.79
N GLU A 128 18.87 -7.15 -7.73
CA GLU A 128 19.92 -6.12 -7.85
C GLU A 128 19.57 -4.81 -7.12
N PHE A 129 18.38 -4.70 -6.51
CA PHE A 129 17.96 -3.51 -5.78
C PHE A 129 17.06 -3.82 -4.59
N ASP A 130 17.15 -2.99 -3.55
CA ASP A 130 16.38 -3.18 -2.33
C ASP A 130 14.98 -2.55 -2.42
N GLY A 131 14.83 -1.52 -3.25
CA GLY A 131 13.56 -0.80 -3.41
C GLY A 131 13.46 0.03 -4.68
N ALA A 132 12.24 0.21 -5.17
CA ALA A 132 11.89 1.04 -6.31
C ALA A 132 10.65 1.88 -5.99
N PHE A 133 10.75 3.19 -6.21
CA PHE A 133 9.71 4.15 -5.86
C PHE A 133 9.52 5.16 -7.01
N ILE A 134 8.33 5.72 -7.11
CA ILE A 134 8.06 6.89 -7.97
C ILE A 134 7.88 8.09 -7.06
N ASP A 135 8.74 9.08 -7.20
CA ASP A 135 8.63 10.37 -6.53
C ASP A 135 7.84 11.36 -7.40
N GLN A 136 6.72 11.83 -6.86
CA GLN A 136 5.82 12.79 -7.49
C GLN A 136 5.97 14.22 -6.96
N SER A 137 6.99 14.50 -6.12
CA SER A 137 7.20 15.83 -5.54
C SER A 137 7.61 16.91 -6.57
N GLY A 138 8.17 16.49 -7.71
CA GLY A 138 8.65 17.37 -8.78
C GLY A 138 7.64 17.59 -9.91
N LYS A 139 7.95 18.53 -10.82
CA LYS A 139 7.17 18.74 -12.06
C LYS A 139 7.23 17.53 -13.00
N VAL A 140 8.36 16.83 -12.98
CA VAL A 140 8.58 15.60 -13.74
C VAL A 140 8.75 14.49 -12.71
N PRO A 141 7.93 13.43 -12.77
CA PRO A 141 8.05 12.33 -11.84
C PRO A 141 9.37 11.60 -12.03
N LYS A 142 9.89 11.09 -10.92
CA LYS A 142 11.22 10.51 -10.86
C LYS A 142 11.15 9.07 -10.38
N LEU A 143 11.78 8.15 -11.10
CA LEU A 143 12.05 6.81 -10.58
C LEU A 143 13.21 6.88 -9.60
N VAL A 144 12.99 6.45 -8.36
CA VAL A 144 14.02 6.35 -7.33
C VAL A 144 14.31 4.87 -7.09
N LEU A 145 15.53 4.43 -7.39
CA LEU A 145 16.00 3.08 -7.13
C LEU A 145 16.99 3.07 -5.97
N VAL A 146 16.72 2.22 -4.98
CA VAL A 146 17.63 1.98 -3.86
C VAL A 146 18.53 0.80 -4.23
N SER A 147 19.73 1.10 -4.71
CA SER A 147 20.68 0.10 -5.18
C SER A 147 22.09 0.67 -5.29
N ASP A 148 23.08 -0.14 -4.94
CA ASP A 148 24.50 0.14 -5.17
C ASP A 148 25.02 -0.47 -6.51
N SER A 149 24.17 -1.16 -7.27
CA SER A 149 24.54 -1.84 -8.52
C SER A 149 24.77 -0.84 -9.66
N LYS A 150 26.04 -0.64 -10.02
CA LYS A 150 26.44 0.20 -11.16
C LYS A 150 25.96 -0.36 -12.50
N VAL A 151 25.88 -1.68 -12.61
CA VAL A 151 25.42 -2.36 -13.83
C VAL A 151 23.95 -2.07 -14.06
N LEU A 152 23.12 -2.24 -13.02
CA LEU A 152 21.70 -1.90 -13.06
C LEU A 152 21.50 -0.42 -13.42
N LYS A 153 22.27 0.48 -12.81
CA LYS A 153 22.22 1.92 -13.12
C LYS A 153 22.43 2.23 -14.60
N SER A 154 23.43 1.62 -15.22
CA SER A 154 23.66 1.80 -16.66
C SER A 154 22.56 1.18 -17.52
N LYS A 155 22.08 -0.02 -17.17
CA LYS A 155 21.01 -0.74 -17.88
C LYS A 155 19.70 0.07 -17.89
N ILE A 156 19.25 0.51 -16.71
CA ILE A 156 18.03 1.30 -16.55
C ILE A 156 18.19 2.69 -17.16
N GLY A 157 19.34 3.35 -16.98
CA GLY A 157 19.60 4.64 -17.60
C GLY A 157 19.55 4.60 -19.13
N ALA A 158 20.03 3.52 -19.75
CA ALA A 158 19.91 3.32 -21.20
C ALA A 158 18.45 3.11 -21.64
N PHE A 159 17.69 2.33 -20.88
CA PHE A 159 16.26 2.10 -21.14
C PHE A 159 15.45 3.40 -21.04
N ILE A 160 15.71 4.22 -20.00
CA ILE A 160 14.96 5.45 -19.74
C ILE A 160 15.20 6.52 -20.81
N LYS A 161 16.40 6.57 -21.39
CA LYS A 161 16.72 7.48 -22.51
C LYS A 161 15.79 7.32 -23.71
N ASN A 162 15.17 6.15 -23.89
CA ASN A 162 14.22 5.90 -24.98
C ASN A 162 12.88 6.63 -24.79
N PHE A 163 12.57 7.15 -23.59
CA PHE A 163 11.29 7.81 -23.29
C PHE A 163 11.33 9.35 -23.38
N GLN A 164 12.27 9.92 -24.12
CA GLN A 164 12.30 11.36 -24.46
C GLN A 164 12.16 12.30 -23.25
N GLN A 165 12.80 11.97 -22.12
CA GLN A 165 12.82 12.80 -20.89
C GLN A 165 11.46 13.00 -20.21
N LYS A 166 10.45 12.16 -20.46
CA LYS A 166 9.17 12.22 -19.74
C LYS A 166 9.28 11.86 -18.25
N ILE A 167 10.36 11.16 -17.87
CA ILE A 167 10.65 10.78 -16.50
C ILE A 167 12.12 11.07 -16.20
N ASP A 168 12.40 11.42 -14.95
CA ASP A 168 13.76 11.45 -14.41
C ASP A 168 14.04 10.14 -13.65
N PHE A 169 15.31 9.86 -13.34
CA PHE A 169 15.66 8.72 -12.50
C PHE A 169 16.86 9.00 -11.61
N ASP A 170 16.86 8.42 -10.43
CA ASP A 170 17.95 8.51 -9.47
C ASP A 170 18.25 7.14 -8.84
N PHE A 171 19.53 6.93 -8.55
CA PHE A 171 20.03 5.77 -7.83
C PHE A 171 20.60 6.25 -6.51
N ILE A 172 19.99 5.78 -5.43
CA ILE A 172 20.30 6.22 -4.09
C ILE A 172 20.69 5.04 -3.21
N SER A 173 21.45 5.32 -2.16
CA SER A 173 21.67 4.38 -1.07
C SER A 173 20.50 4.40 -0.09
N LYS A 174 20.39 3.37 0.77
CA LYS A 174 19.35 3.27 1.81
C LYS A 174 19.26 4.51 2.69
N THR A 175 20.41 5.11 3.05
CA THR A 175 20.45 6.28 3.94
C THR A 175 19.91 7.55 3.28
N GLN A 176 19.96 7.63 1.95
CA GLN A 176 19.45 8.77 1.19
C GLN A 176 17.94 8.72 1.00
N LEU A 177 17.28 7.58 1.23
CA LEU A 177 15.83 7.43 1.11
C LEU A 177 15.09 8.38 2.08
N ASN A 178 15.68 8.66 3.24
CA ASN A 178 15.15 9.60 4.23
C ASN A 178 15.00 11.05 3.74
N LYS A 179 15.57 11.39 2.56
CA LYS A 179 15.40 12.72 1.95
C LYS A 179 14.04 12.90 1.27
N PHE A 180 13.31 11.80 1.04
CA PHE A 180 12.03 11.81 0.37
C PHE A 180 10.89 11.77 1.40
N THR A 181 9.80 12.47 1.12
CA THR A 181 8.59 12.41 1.93
C THR A 181 7.70 11.27 1.46
N ARG A 182 7.28 10.40 2.38
CA ARG A 182 6.46 9.21 2.07
C ARG A 182 5.19 9.55 1.29
N GLU A 183 4.56 10.68 1.58
CA GLU A 183 3.34 11.16 0.93
C GLU A 183 3.50 11.36 -0.59
N ASN A 184 4.72 11.62 -1.05
CA ASN A 184 5.03 11.82 -2.47
C ASN A 184 5.60 10.57 -3.15
N LEU A 185 5.78 9.47 -2.40
CA LEU A 185 6.36 8.23 -2.92
C LEU A 185 5.28 7.20 -3.19
N VAL A 186 5.23 6.73 -4.42
CA VAL A 186 4.48 5.54 -4.82
C VAL A 186 5.42 4.34 -4.83
N VAL A 187 5.12 3.33 -4.02
CA VAL A 187 5.94 2.12 -3.91
C VAL A 187 5.70 1.20 -5.10
N LEU A 188 6.76 0.95 -5.86
CA LEU A 188 6.77 -0.09 -6.90
C LEU A 188 7.37 -1.38 -6.36
N TYR A 189 8.37 -1.33 -5.51
CA TYR A 189 8.97 -2.51 -4.89
C TYR A 189 9.67 -2.10 -3.60
N ASP A 190 9.51 -2.91 -2.57
CA ASP A 190 10.20 -2.71 -1.29
C ASP A 190 10.45 -4.09 -0.69
N SER A 191 11.70 -4.55 -0.76
CA SER A 191 12.08 -5.90 -0.29
C SER A 191 12.31 -5.97 1.21
N LEU A 192 12.50 -4.81 1.85
CA LEU A 192 12.93 -4.70 3.24
C LEU A 192 12.01 -3.81 4.07
N ASP A 193 10.82 -3.50 3.56
CA ASP A 193 9.89 -2.53 4.15
C ASP A 193 10.62 -1.24 4.57
N LEU A 194 11.45 -0.73 3.65
CA LEU A 194 12.32 0.44 3.84
C LEU A 194 11.54 1.70 4.26
N LEU A 195 10.26 1.79 3.88
CA LEU A 195 9.37 2.89 4.30
C LEU A 195 8.58 2.62 5.58
N ASP A 196 8.54 1.38 6.05
CA ASP A 196 7.66 0.88 7.11
C ASP A 196 8.42 0.39 8.35
N SER A 197 9.32 1.22 8.87
CA SER A 197 9.98 0.99 10.17
C SER A 197 9.06 1.11 11.40
N GLN A 198 7.74 1.28 11.24
CA GLN A 198 6.80 1.56 12.33
C GLN A 198 5.66 0.55 12.53
N HIS A 199 5.54 -0.50 11.72
CA HIS A 199 4.48 -1.50 11.86
C HIS A 199 4.67 -2.50 13.03
N MET A 200 5.57 -2.22 13.96
CA MET A 200 5.60 -2.99 15.20
C MET A 200 4.29 -2.76 15.96
N LEU A 201 3.50 -3.84 16.09
CA LEU A 201 2.37 -3.89 17.00
C LEU A 201 2.79 -3.26 18.32
N LYS A 202 2.10 -2.19 18.72
CA LYS A 202 2.36 -1.55 20.01
C LYS A 202 2.00 -2.54 21.13
N GLY A 203 2.98 -3.36 21.53
CA GLY A 203 2.91 -4.23 22.70
C GLY A 203 3.15 -5.71 22.44
N GLY A 204 4.42 -6.11 22.57
CA GLY A 204 4.87 -7.45 22.98
C GLY A 204 4.76 -8.56 21.93
N ASP A 205 5.88 -9.26 21.73
CA ASP A 205 5.98 -10.41 20.82
C ASP A 205 4.87 -11.45 21.05
N GLU A 206 4.36 -12.00 19.93
CA GLU A 206 3.51 -13.18 19.94
C GLU A 206 4.21 -14.29 20.73
N LYS A 207 3.53 -14.81 21.76
CA LYS A 207 3.87 -16.15 22.24
C LYS A 207 3.16 -17.12 21.32
N ASP A 208 3.94 -17.79 20.49
CA ASP A 208 3.52 -18.99 19.76
C ASP A 208 2.81 -19.94 20.74
N GLU A 209 1.55 -20.27 20.44
CA GLU A 209 0.83 -21.42 21.01
C GLU A 209 0.90 -22.59 20.03
#